data_AF-A0A517DYP9-F1
#
_entry.id   AF-A0A517DYP9-F1
#
_cell.length_a   1.000
_cell.length_b   1.000
_cell.length_c   1.000
_cell.angle_alpha   90.00
_cell.angle_beta   90.00
_cell.angle_gamma   90.00
#
_symmetry.space_group_name_H-M   'P 1'
#
loop_
_entity.id
_entity.type
_entity.pdbx_description
1 polymer ?
#
loop_
_entity_poly.entity_id
_entity_poly.type
_entity_poly.pdbx_seq_one_letter_code
_entity_poly.pdbx_strand_id
1 'polypeptide(L)'
;MITVMAPGKVSLDFGPIQMTIRALAGSSPLTGQAQQAAHYARAVLYELAAYQKPAASPQLAIKSGDDWPEVLKRMLAAVQRADDITLTPMAAVAGTIADLTADWLLARGATKAIVNNGGDIAVRLATGQKTAVGIAPAIGRQPTHKLVLDDSRGIGGVATSGLGGRSFTKGIATAAVVAAGTAAVADACATSLGNATYVGHPAVKLARAEQLDPNTDIWGHQVVTEVGLLPPAVVEAALMNGWSRASELYNQGVIAGAAVFVQQQLVMIPEGFIIAL
;
A
#
# COMPACT_ATOMS: atom_id res chain seq x y z
N MET A 1 19.34 -5.86 7.59
CA MET A 1 19.81 -7.19 7.19
C MET A 1 19.24 -7.54 5.82
N ILE A 2 20.04 -8.13 4.93
CA ILE A 2 19.58 -8.68 3.65
C ILE A 2 19.83 -10.18 3.68
N THR A 3 18.80 -10.98 3.43
CA THR A 3 18.88 -12.44 3.51
C THR A 3 18.34 -13.07 2.23
N VAL A 4 19.08 -14.01 1.65
CA VAL A 4 18.58 -14.81 0.52
C VAL A 4 17.62 -15.85 1.07
N MET A 5 16.35 -15.78 0.68
CA MET A 5 15.30 -16.71 1.13
C MET A 5 15.21 -17.94 0.23
N ALA A 6 15.42 -17.73 -1.07
CA ALA A 6 15.40 -18.75 -2.11
C ALA A 6 16.07 -18.17 -3.38
N PRO A 7 16.40 -18.98 -4.40
CA PRO A 7 16.87 -18.45 -5.68
C PRO A 7 15.93 -17.38 -6.24
N GLY A 8 16.47 -16.19 -6.51
CA GLY A 8 15.72 -15.04 -7.03
C GLY A 8 14.79 -14.38 -6.02
N LYS A 9 14.84 -14.74 -4.73
CA LYS A 9 14.01 -14.15 -3.67
C LYS A 9 14.85 -13.78 -2.45
N VAL A 10 14.80 -12.51 -2.06
CA VAL A 10 15.52 -11.99 -0.90
C VAL A 10 14.57 -11.26 0.04
N SER A 11 14.91 -11.20 1.33
CA SER A 11 14.30 -10.29 2.28
C SER A 11 15.27 -9.16 2.64
N LEU A 12 14.69 -8.00 2.94
CA LEU A 12 15.35 -6.83 3.48
C LEU A 12 14.60 -6.43 4.76
N ASP A 13 15.32 -6.38 5.86
CA ASP A 13 14.85 -5.81 7.13
C ASP A 13 15.75 -4.62 7.48
N PHE A 14 15.25 -3.40 7.36
CA PHE A 14 16.04 -2.19 7.55
C PHE A 14 15.18 -1.02 8.03
N GLY A 15 15.28 -0.71 9.33
CA GLY A 15 14.49 0.35 9.95
C GLY A 15 12.98 0.08 9.76
N PRO A 16 12.21 1.00 9.15
CA PRO A 16 10.79 0.78 8.89
C PRO A 16 10.53 -0.20 7.73
N ILE A 17 11.53 -0.49 6.88
CA ILE A 17 11.37 -1.37 5.73
C ILE A 17 11.45 -2.83 6.16
N GLN A 18 10.38 -3.57 5.89
CA GLN A 18 10.38 -5.02 5.86
C GLN A 18 9.86 -5.49 4.52
N MET A 19 10.80 -5.86 3.66
CA MET A 19 10.54 -6.04 2.25
C MET A 19 10.96 -7.43 1.79
N THR A 20 10.16 -8.03 0.92
CA THR A 20 10.52 -9.22 0.17
C THR A 20 10.62 -8.87 -1.30
N ILE A 21 11.74 -9.18 -1.93
CA ILE A 21 12.02 -8.87 -3.33
C ILE A 21 12.17 -10.19 -4.08
N ARG A 22 11.39 -10.38 -5.13
CA ARG A 22 11.51 -11.51 -6.05
C ARG A 22 11.78 -11.01 -7.46
N ALA A 23 12.81 -11.55 -8.11
CA ALA A 23 13.23 -11.17 -9.46
C ALA A 23 13.57 -12.41 -10.32
N LEU A 24 13.03 -12.47 -11.54
CA LEU A 24 13.32 -13.51 -12.54
C LEU A 24 13.56 -12.88 -13.92
N ALA A 25 14.41 -13.50 -14.73
CA ALA A 25 14.49 -13.29 -16.17
C ALA A 25 14.04 -14.58 -16.88
N GLY A 26 12.83 -14.57 -17.45
CA GLY A 26 12.15 -15.79 -17.84
C GLY A 26 11.94 -16.72 -16.64
N SER A 27 12.50 -17.93 -16.70
CA SER A 27 12.53 -18.90 -15.60
C SER A 27 13.78 -18.77 -14.72
N SER A 28 14.77 -17.99 -15.12
CA SER A 28 16.06 -17.89 -14.42
C SER A 28 15.97 -16.95 -13.21
N PRO A 29 16.35 -17.41 -12.00
CA PRO A 29 16.36 -16.57 -10.81
C PRO A 29 17.47 -15.52 -10.85
N LEU A 30 17.14 -14.26 -10.54
CA LEU A 30 18.09 -13.15 -10.49
C LEU A 30 18.50 -12.81 -9.05
N THR A 31 19.11 -13.78 -8.33
CA THR A 31 19.44 -13.62 -6.90
C THR A 31 20.36 -12.41 -6.64
N GLY A 32 21.42 -12.26 -7.44
CA GLY A 32 22.38 -11.16 -7.27
C GLY A 32 21.74 -9.79 -7.49
N GLN A 33 20.90 -9.65 -8.51
CA GLN A 33 20.16 -8.42 -8.79
C GLN A 33 19.12 -8.15 -7.70
N ALA A 34 18.46 -9.18 -7.16
CA ALA A 34 17.53 -9.02 -6.04
C ALA A 34 18.24 -8.50 -4.78
N GLN A 35 19.46 -8.99 -4.48
CA GLN A 35 20.28 -8.45 -3.38
C GLN A 35 20.69 -6.99 -3.64
N GLN A 36 21.10 -6.65 -4.87
CA GLN A 36 21.44 -5.27 -5.23
C GLN A 36 20.22 -4.33 -5.17
N ALA A 37 19.05 -4.81 -5.56
CA ALA A 37 17.79 -4.09 -5.43
C ALA A 37 17.44 -3.81 -3.96
N ALA A 38 17.73 -4.75 -3.04
CA ALA A 38 17.59 -4.50 -1.61
C ALA A 38 18.53 -3.39 -1.11
N HIS A 39 19.76 -3.34 -1.60
CA HIS A 39 20.67 -2.22 -1.30
C HIS A 39 20.17 -0.90 -1.89
N TYR A 40 19.59 -0.93 -3.10
CA TYR A 40 18.99 0.24 -3.73
C TYR A 40 17.78 0.76 -2.92
N ALA A 41 16.86 -0.12 -2.49
CA ALA A 41 15.74 0.25 -1.63
C ALA A 41 16.20 0.94 -0.34
N ARG A 42 17.28 0.46 0.28
CA ARG A 42 17.91 1.11 1.43
C ARG A 42 18.43 2.51 1.09
N ALA A 43 19.08 2.68 -0.06
CA ALA A 43 19.59 3.98 -0.50
C ALA A 43 18.45 4.99 -0.75
N VAL A 44 17.35 4.55 -1.36
CA VAL A 44 16.14 5.37 -1.55
C VAL A 44 15.57 5.85 -0.22
N LEU A 45 15.49 4.99 0.80
CA LEU A 45 15.04 5.40 2.14
C LEU A 45 15.99 6.45 2.76
N TYR A 46 17.30 6.25 2.63
CA TYR A 46 18.28 7.22 3.13
C TYR A 46 18.17 8.58 2.42
N GLU A 47 17.95 8.59 1.11
CA GLU A 47 17.70 9.81 0.36
C GLU A 47 16.44 10.53 0.86
N LEU A 48 15.33 9.79 1.05
CA LEU A 48 14.08 10.34 1.59
C LEU A 48 14.24 10.90 3.01
N ALA A 49 15.13 10.34 3.83
CA ALA A 49 15.33 10.78 5.21
C ALA A 49 15.78 12.26 5.31
N ALA A 50 16.44 12.81 4.26
CA ALA A 50 16.77 14.23 4.20
C ALA A 50 15.54 15.14 3.99
N TYR A 51 14.39 14.56 3.61
CA TYR A 51 13.17 15.26 3.23
C TYR A 51 11.96 14.89 4.10
N GLN A 52 12.20 14.47 5.36
CA GLN A 52 11.11 14.10 6.28
C GLN A 52 10.09 15.22 6.48
N LYS A 53 10.52 16.47 6.63
CA LYS A 53 9.62 17.62 6.84
C LYS A 53 8.62 17.82 5.68
N PRO A 54 9.07 17.97 4.41
CA PRO A 54 8.12 18.08 3.30
C PRO A 54 7.32 16.77 3.11
N ALA A 55 7.90 15.60 3.35
CA ALA A 55 7.17 14.33 3.25
C ALA A 55 6.02 14.21 4.27
N ALA A 56 6.18 14.78 5.46
CA ALA A 56 5.17 14.81 6.52
C ALA A 56 4.26 16.06 6.48
N SER A 57 4.36 16.90 5.45
CA SER A 57 3.53 18.10 5.34
C SER A 57 2.18 17.78 4.70
N PRO A 58 1.08 18.47 5.09
CA PRO A 58 -0.19 18.38 4.39
C PRO A 58 -0.02 18.67 2.90
N GLN A 59 -0.59 17.84 2.03
CA GLN A 59 -0.31 17.93 0.60
C GLN A 59 -0.67 19.29 -0.03
N LEU A 60 -1.66 20.00 0.50
CA LEU A 60 -2.05 21.34 0.03
C LEU A 60 -1.05 22.44 0.40
N ALA A 61 -0.21 22.22 1.41
CA ALA A 61 0.82 23.15 1.83
C ALA A 61 2.14 22.95 1.07
N ILE A 62 2.25 21.85 0.32
CA ILE A 62 3.47 21.49 -0.40
C ILE A 62 3.56 22.30 -1.69
N LYS A 63 4.62 23.10 -1.80
CA LYS A 63 5.09 23.66 -3.07
C LYS A 63 6.15 22.71 -3.62
N SER A 64 5.83 21.97 -4.67
CA SER A 64 6.79 21.06 -5.31
C SER A 64 8.05 21.83 -5.73
N GLY A 65 9.22 21.35 -5.32
CA GLY A 65 10.50 21.87 -5.79
C GLY A 65 11.04 21.02 -6.95
N ASP A 66 11.65 21.67 -7.94
CA ASP A 66 12.25 20.99 -9.09
C ASP A 66 13.36 20.00 -8.69
N ASP A 67 14.06 20.29 -7.59
CA ASP A 67 15.18 19.50 -7.06
C ASP A 67 14.79 18.35 -6.11
N TRP A 68 13.49 18.05 -5.96
CA TRP A 68 13.07 16.97 -5.07
C TRP A 68 13.51 15.60 -5.61
N PRO A 69 13.88 14.66 -4.71
CA PRO A 69 14.24 13.32 -5.12
C PRO A 69 13.02 12.60 -5.69
N GLU A 70 13.25 11.67 -6.61
CA GLU A 70 12.19 10.95 -7.34
C GLU A 70 11.19 10.27 -6.39
N VAL A 71 11.68 9.72 -5.28
CA VAL A 71 10.83 9.10 -4.25
C VAL A 71 9.79 10.08 -3.69
N LEU A 72 10.19 11.31 -3.37
CA LEU A 72 9.26 12.30 -2.82
C LEU A 72 8.28 12.83 -3.88
N LYS A 73 8.75 13.02 -5.12
CA LYS A 73 7.89 13.42 -6.25
C LYS A 73 6.77 12.39 -6.50
N ARG A 74 7.12 11.09 -6.50
CA ARG A 74 6.15 10.01 -6.66
C ARG A 74 5.19 9.90 -5.48
N MET A 75 5.68 10.04 -4.25
CA MET A 75 4.84 10.05 -3.05
C MET A 75 3.80 11.18 -3.11
N LEU A 76 4.22 12.41 -3.44
CA LEU A 76 3.33 13.55 -3.58
C LEU A 76 2.27 13.32 -4.68
N ALA A 77 2.72 12.88 -5.87
CA ALA A 77 1.80 12.60 -6.97
C ALA A 77 0.77 11.52 -6.61
N ALA A 78 1.18 10.49 -5.85
CA ALA A 78 0.29 9.43 -5.41
C ALA A 78 -0.80 9.94 -4.46
N VAL A 79 -0.46 10.76 -3.47
CA VAL A 79 -1.47 11.28 -2.50
C VAL A 79 -2.38 12.33 -3.13
N GLN A 80 -1.89 13.07 -4.13
CA GLN A 80 -2.72 13.96 -4.95
C GLN A 80 -3.73 13.17 -5.78
N ARG A 81 -3.30 12.05 -6.39
CA ARG A 81 -4.22 11.16 -7.13
C ARG A 81 -5.22 10.44 -6.24
N ALA A 82 -4.84 10.13 -5.01
CA ALA A 82 -5.75 9.56 -4.02
C ALA A 82 -6.78 10.58 -3.51
N ASP A 83 -6.63 11.87 -3.81
CA ASP A 83 -7.57 12.97 -3.56
C ASP A 83 -8.16 13.00 -2.13
N ASP A 84 -7.34 12.66 -1.14
CA ASP A 84 -7.66 12.76 0.27
C ASP A 84 -6.76 13.81 0.89
N ILE A 85 -7.31 15.02 1.09
CA ILE A 85 -6.59 16.19 1.59
C ILE A 85 -5.96 15.98 2.98
N THR A 86 -6.36 14.93 3.69
CA THR A 86 -5.83 14.59 5.01
C THR A 86 -4.59 13.71 4.97
N LEU A 87 -4.18 13.26 3.78
CA LEU A 87 -2.95 12.50 3.58
C LEU A 87 -1.75 13.45 3.40
N THR A 88 -0.63 13.02 3.95
CA THR A 88 0.69 13.53 3.62
C THR A 88 1.37 12.56 2.66
N PRO A 89 2.42 12.96 1.91
CA PRO A 89 3.22 12.04 1.11
C PRO A 89 3.66 10.75 1.82
N MET A 90 3.79 10.75 3.16
CA MET A 90 4.11 9.53 3.93
C MET A 90 3.12 8.39 3.71
N ALA A 91 1.86 8.67 3.35
CA ALA A 91 0.85 7.65 3.05
C ALA A 91 1.13 6.84 1.77
N ALA A 92 2.18 7.16 1.00
CA ALA A 92 2.58 6.44 -0.20
C ALA A 92 4.03 5.93 -0.13
N VAL A 93 4.70 6.04 1.02
CA VAL A 93 6.14 5.79 1.14
C VAL A 93 6.49 4.33 0.83
N ALA A 94 5.72 3.38 1.35
CA ALA A 94 6.04 1.97 1.25
C ALA A 94 5.84 1.49 -0.18
N GLY A 95 4.71 1.88 -0.80
CA GLY A 95 4.42 1.64 -2.21
C GLY A 95 5.43 2.28 -3.15
N THR A 96 5.85 3.52 -2.88
CA THR A 96 6.82 4.21 -3.75
C THR A 96 8.20 3.54 -3.74
N ILE A 97 8.70 3.14 -2.56
CA ILE A 97 9.98 2.43 -2.48
C ILE A 97 9.87 1.06 -3.17
N ALA A 98 8.73 0.38 -3.05
CA ALA A 98 8.48 -0.87 -3.78
C ALA A 98 8.51 -0.66 -5.30
N ASP A 99 7.85 0.38 -5.81
CA ASP A 99 7.85 0.72 -7.24
C ASP A 99 9.26 1.00 -7.76
N LEU A 100 10.00 1.88 -7.09
CA LEU A 100 11.37 2.23 -7.50
C LEU A 100 12.28 1.00 -7.52
N THR A 101 12.12 0.10 -6.55
CA THR A 101 12.89 -1.15 -6.48
C THR A 101 12.53 -2.11 -7.61
N ALA A 102 11.24 -2.23 -7.94
CA ALA A 102 10.77 -3.05 -9.04
C ALA A 102 11.19 -2.49 -10.40
N ASP A 103 11.14 -1.16 -10.59
CA ASP A 103 11.61 -0.47 -11.79
C ASP A 103 13.13 -0.65 -11.97
N TRP A 104 13.90 -0.60 -10.88
CA TRP A 104 15.35 -0.82 -10.89
C TRP A 104 15.71 -2.23 -11.39
N LEU A 105 14.93 -3.24 -11.00
CA LEU A 105 15.07 -4.63 -11.45
C LEU A 105 14.67 -4.79 -12.93
N LEU A 106 13.56 -4.18 -13.33
CA LEU A 106 13.08 -4.21 -14.71
C LEU A 106 14.12 -3.61 -15.67
N ALA A 107 14.71 -2.47 -15.31
CA ALA A 107 15.78 -1.83 -16.06
C ALA A 107 17.07 -2.68 -16.17
N ARG A 108 17.16 -3.77 -15.41
CA ARG A 108 18.30 -4.71 -15.37
C ARG A 108 17.92 -6.12 -15.84
N GLY A 109 16.88 -6.20 -16.66
CA GLY A 109 16.53 -7.43 -17.37
C GLY A 109 15.62 -8.38 -16.59
N ALA A 110 15.07 -7.98 -15.45
CA ALA A 110 14.01 -8.76 -14.82
C ALA A 110 12.76 -8.73 -15.70
N THR A 111 12.26 -9.91 -16.08
CA THR A 111 10.97 -10.05 -16.76
C THR A 111 9.83 -10.21 -15.76
N LYS A 112 10.14 -10.68 -14.53
CA LYS A 112 9.21 -10.73 -13.40
C LYS A 112 9.85 -10.05 -12.19
N ALA A 113 9.26 -8.97 -11.70
CA ALA A 113 9.63 -8.38 -10.42
C ALA A 113 8.39 -8.30 -9.51
N ILE A 114 8.52 -8.79 -8.28
CA ILE A 114 7.49 -8.65 -7.23
C ILE A 114 8.21 -8.14 -5.98
N VAL A 115 7.88 -6.93 -5.57
CA VAL A 115 8.48 -6.28 -4.41
C VAL A 115 7.37 -5.99 -3.42
N ASN A 116 7.31 -6.71 -2.30
CA ASN A 116 6.34 -6.50 -1.23
C ASN A 116 7.03 -5.79 -0.07
N ASN A 117 6.63 -4.56 0.24
CA ASN A 117 7.08 -3.80 1.39
C ASN A 117 5.93 -3.67 2.41
N GLY A 118 5.85 -4.61 3.35
CA GLY A 118 4.88 -4.54 4.45
C GLY A 118 3.39 -4.67 4.08
N GLY A 119 3.04 -5.07 2.85
CA GLY A 119 1.66 -5.06 2.34
C GLY A 119 1.49 -4.26 1.06
N ASP A 120 2.47 -3.40 0.74
CA ASP A 120 2.51 -2.57 -0.45
C ASP A 120 3.41 -3.21 -1.50
N ILE A 121 2.77 -3.71 -2.55
CA ILE A 121 3.35 -4.67 -3.50
C ILE A 121 3.45 -4.03 -4.87
N ALA A 122 4.67 -3.78 -5.33
CA ALA A 122 4.94 -3.45 -6.73
C ALA A 122 5.10 -4.72 -7.56
N VAL A 123 4.53 -4.71 -8.76
CA VAL A 123 4.52 -5.83 -9.69
C VAL A 123 4.94 -5.35 -11.08
N ARG A 124 5.94 -6.01 -11.67
CA ARG A 124 6.34 -5.85 -13.08
C ARG A 124 6.33 -7.21 -13.73
N LEU A 125 5.51 -7.35 -14.77
CA LEU A 125 5.33 -8.59 -15.53
C LEU A 125 5.60 -8.29 -17.00
N ALA A 126 6.52 -9.04 -17.59
CA ALA A 126 6.70 -9.07 -19.04
C ALA A 126 5.52 -9.77 -19.71
N THR A 127 5.45 -9.65 -21.03
CA THR A 127 4.34 -10.18 -21.82
C THR A 127 4.10 -11.68 -21.58
N GLY A 128 2.84 -12.05 -21.36
CA GLY A 128 2.41 -13.42 -21.08
C GLY A 128 2.71 -13.93 -19.67
N GLN A 129 3.36 -13.14 -18.81
CA GLN A 129 3.59 -13.53 -17.43
C GLN A 129 2.37 -13.24 -16.55
N LYS A 130 2.16 -14.13 -15.56
CA LYS A 130 1.07 -14.02 -14.59
C LYS A 130 1.57 -14.19 -13.18
N THR A 131 0.86 -13.62 -12.22
CA THR A 131 1.04 -13.88 -10.79
C THR A 131 -0.29 -13.75 -10.05
N ALA A 132 -0.30 -14.13 -8.79
CA ALA A 132 -1.42 -13.82 -7.90
C ALA A 132 -0.90 -13.19 -6.61
N VAL A 133 -1.70 -12.30 -6.05
CA VAL A 133 -1.51 -11.73 -4.72
C VAL A 133 -2.55 -12.36 -3.81
N GLY A 134 -2.11 -13.00 -2.72
CA GLY A 134 -3.00 -13.49 -1.69
C GLY A 134 -3.44 -12.33 -0.78
N ILE A 135 -4.72 -12.29 -0.44
CA ILE A 135 -5.33 -11.28 0.42
C ILE A 135 -5.72 -11.93 1.74
N ALA A 136 -5.08 -11.47 2.82
CA ALA A 136 -5.41 -11.83 4.19
C ALA A 136 -6.17 -10.66 4.84
N PRO A 137 -7.46 -10.80 5.15
CA PRO A 137 -8.26 -9.71 5.72
C PRO A 137 -7.84 -9.27 7.12
N ALA A 138 -6.92 -9.99 7.77
CA ALA A 138 -6.35 -9.66 9.06
C ALA A 138 -4.89 -10.13 9.15
N ILE A 139 -4.06 -9.38 9.87
CA ILE A 139 -2.63 -9.66 10.01
C ILE A 139 -2.40 -10.98 10.75
N GLY A 140 -1.41 -11.74 10.29
CA GLY A 140 -1.07 -13.05 10.84
C GLY A 140 -2.03 -14.18 10.44
N ARG A 141 -3.05 -13.90 9.60
CA ARG A 141 -3.95 -14.91 9.04
C ARG A 141 -3.48 -15.37 7.66
N GLN A 142 -3.88 -16.58 7.30
CA GLN A 142 -3.70 -17.08 5.94
C GLN A 142 -4.56 -16.27 4.96
N PRO A 143 -4.12 -16.09 3.71
CA PRO A 143 -4.96 -15.52 2.67
C PRO A 143 -6.27 -16.32 2.52
N THR A 144 -7.39 -15.61 2.40
CA THR A 144 -8.71 -16.21 2.10
C THR A 144 -9.19 -15.89 0.70
N HIS A 145 -8.57 -14.88 0.07
CA HIS A 145 -8.87 -14.45 -1.29
C HIS A 145 -7.58 -14.28 -2.08
N LYS A 146 -7.70 -14.17 -3.40
CA LYS A 146 -6.60 -13.81 -4.29
C LYS A 146 -7.03 -12.80 -5.35
N LEU A 147 -6.08 -11.98 -5.76
CA LEU A 147 -6.14 -11.15 -6.96
C LEU A 147 -5.19 -11.73 -8.00
N VAL A 148 -5.70 -12.06 -9.19
CA VAL A 148 -4.88 -12.52 -10.32
C VAL A 148 -4.40 -11.31 -11.11
N LEU A 149 -3.09 -11.27 -11.34
CA LEU A 149 -2.40 -10.21 -12.07
C LEU A 149 -1.75 -10.78 -13.32
N ASP A 150 -1.91 -10.08 -14.42
CA ASP A 150 -1.27 -10.33 -15.70
C ASP A 150 -0.82 -9.00 -16.33
N ASP A 151 -0.17 -9.10 -17.47
CA ASP A 151 0.36 -7.99 -18.25
C ASP A 151 -0.72 -7.13 -18.95
N SER A 152 -1.98 -7.56 -18.96
CA SER A 152 -3.06 -6.91 -19.73
C SER A 152 -3.85 -5.86 -18.95
N ARG A 153 -3.82 -5.92 -17.61
CA ARG A 153 -4.69 -5.10 -16.74
C ARG A 153 -4.12 -3.74 -16.36
N GLY A 154 -2.89 -3.41 -16.75
CA GLY A 154 -2.22 -2.17 -16.38
C GLY A 154 -2.00 -1.99 -14.86
N ILE A 155 -2.08 -3.07 -14.07
CA ILE A 155 -1.85 -3.05 -12.63
C ILE A 155 -0.35 -3.15 -12.37
N GLY A 156 0.24 -2.08 -11.85
CA GLY A 156 1.64 -2.02 -11.42
C GLY A 156 1.83 -2.16 -9.91
N GLY A 157 0.76 -2.09 -9.12
CA GLY A 157 0.86 -2.39 -7.70
C GLY A 157 -0.46 -2.64 -6.98
N VAL A 158 -0.34 -3.25 -5.80
CA VAL A 158 -1.42 -3.61 -4.89
C VAL A 158 -1.01 -3.21 -3.48
N ALA A 159 -1.90 -2.58 -2.72
CA ALA A 159 -1.64 -2.17 -1.35
C ALA A 159 -2.75 -2.60 -0.42
N THR A 160 -2.46 -2.67 0.88
CA THR A 160 -3.46 -3.00 1.91
C THR A 160 -3.29 -2.09 3.12
N SER A 161 -4.35 -1.37 3.48
CA SER A 161 -4.41 -0.57 4.72
C SER A 161 -5.52 -1.08 5.64
N GLY A 162 -5.41 -0.91 6.94
CA GLY A 162 -6.43 -1.37 7.88
C GLY A 162 -5.91 -1.62 9.29
N LEU A 163 -6.81 -2.11 10.14
CA LEU A 163 -6.53 -2.36 11.56
C LEU A 163 -5.43 -3.41 11.76
N GLY A 164 -4.60 -3.17 12.78
CA GLY A 164 -3.45 -4.01 13.13
C GLY A 164 -2.21 -3.79 12.25
N GLY A 165 -2.34 -2.98 11.19
CA GLY A 165 -1.23 -2.56 10.34
C GLY A 165 -0.21 -1.70 11.07
N ARG A 166 0.85 -1.32 10.36
CA ARG A 166 1.94 -0.48 10.92
C ARG A 166 1.60 1.00 10.90
N SER A 167 0.73 1.41 9.99
CA SER A 167 0.32 2.79 9.81
C SER A 167 -0.95 3.06 10.60
N PHE A 168 -1.07 4.27 11.15
CA PHE A 168 -2.31 4.69 11.78
C PHE A 168 -3.42 4.81 10.74
N THR A 169 -4.59 4.28 11.10
CA THR A 169 -5.80 4.39 10.29
C THR A 169 -6.86 5.17 11.05
N LYS A 170 -7.66 5.94 10.33
CA LYS A 170 -8.74 6.77 10.91
C LYS A 170 -10.09 6.05 10.88
N GLY A 171 -10.21 4.95 10.13
CA GLY A 171 -11.43 4.17 10.00
C GLY A 171 -11.34 2.78 10.64
N ILE A 172 -12.32 1.93 10.34
CA ILE A 172 -12.52 0.63 10.99
C ILE A 172 -12.41 -0.57 10.04
N ALA A 173 -11.90 -0.35 8.82
CA ALA A 173 -11.55 -1.40 7.88
C ALA A 173 -10.55 -2.37 8.52
N THR A 174 -10.89 -3.66 8.52
CA THR A 174 -9.92 -4.71 8.86
C THR A 174 -8.86 -4.81 7.76
N ALA A 175 -9.28 -4.67 6.50
CA ALA A 175 -8.39 -4.50 5.36
C ALA A 175 -9.09 -3.72 4.24
N ALA A 176 -8.43 -2.74 3.65
CA ALA A 176 -8.80 -2.03 2.45
C ALA A 176 -7.69 -2.32 1.43
N VAL A 177 -8.01 -3.14 0.43
CA VAL A 177 -7.09 -3.60 -0.61
C VAL A 177 -7.36 -2.82 -1.88
N VAL A 178 -6.32 -2.25 -2.49
CA VAL A 178 -6.43 -1.48 -3.73
C VAL A 178 -5.42 -2.00 -4.74
N ALA A 179 -5.82 -2.09 -6.02
CA ALA A 179 -4.91 -2.28 -7.14
C ALA A 179 -4.90 -1.03 -8.04
N ALA A 180 -3.72 -0.56 -8.43
CA ALA A 180 -3.55 0.62 -9.27
C ALA A 180 -2.36 0.47 -10.23
N GLY A 181 -2.15 1.48 -11.09
CA GLY A 181 -1.05 1.50 -12.06
C GLY A 181 0.35 1.50 -11.42
N THR A 182 0.44 1.84 -10.13
CA THR A 182 1.68 1.88 -9.35
C THR A 182 1.36 1.50 -7.91
N ALA A 183 2.30 0.88 -7.18
CA ALA A 183 2.13 0.61 -5.76
C ALA A 183 1.99 1.88 -4.92
N ALA A 184 2.65 2.98 -5.28
CA ALA A 184 2.51 4.28 -4.61
C ALA A 184 1.06 4.78 -4.60
N VAL A 185 0.40 4.81 -5.77
CA VAL A 185 -1.02 5.18 -5.87
C VAL A 185 -1.91 4.19 -5.12
N ALA A 186 -1.62 2.89 -5.20
CA ALA A 186 -2.39 1.88 -4.47
C ALA A 186 -2.31 2.11 -2.95
N ASP A 187 -1.13 2.40 -2.41
CA ASP A 187 -0.85 2.66 -0.98
C ASP A 187 -1.64 3.88 -0.45
N ALA A 188 -1.53 5.00 -1.16
CA ALA A 188 -2.29 6.21 -0.83
C ALA A 188 -3.82 5.98 -0.89
N CYS A 189 -4.29 5.31 -1.94
CA CYS A 189 -5.72 5.01 -2.10
C CYS A 189 -6.22 4.00 -1.05
N ALA A 190 -5.44 2.97 -0.72
CA ALA A 190 -5.78 2.01 0.32
C ALA A 190 -5.94 2.70 1.67
N THR A 191 -5.04 3.64 1.99
CA THR A 191 -5.14 4.48 3.19
C THR A 191 -6.38 5.38 3.16
N SER A 192 -6.68 6.02 2.02
CA SER A 192 -7.92 6.82 1.86
C SER A 192 -9.19 5.97 2.07
N LEU A 193 -9.27 4.78 1.46
CA LEU A 193 -10.39 3.86 1.64
C LEU A 193 -10.52 3.40 3.08
N GLY A 194 -9.40 3.01 3.70
CA GLY A 194 -9.34 2.62 5.10
C GLY A 194 -9.87 3.71 6.02
N ASN A 195 -9.45 4.97 5.80
CA ASN A 195 -9.93 6.13 6.55
C ASN A 195 -11.43 6.39 6.33
N ALA A 196 -11.92 6.25 5.10
CA ALA A 196 -13.32 6.48 4.75
C ALA A 196 -14.29 5.55 5.50
N THR A 197 -13.85 4.37 5.92
CA THR A 197 -14.70 3.41 6.65
C THR A 197 -15.08 3.84 8.06
N TYR A 198 -14.61 4.98 8.58
CA TYR A 198 -14.94 5.41 9.94
C TYR A 198 -16.45 5.55 10.15
N VAL A 199 -16.94 4.92 11.22
CA VAL A 199 -18.31 5.09 11.73
C VAL A 199 -18.22 5.19 13.25
N GLY A 200 -18.81 6.24 13.82
CA GLY A 200 -18.81 6.46 15.26
C GLY A 200 -19.61 5.39 16.00
N HIS A 201 -18.97 4.69 16.95
CA HIS A 201 -19.63 3.70 17.80
C HIS A 201 -18.85 3.54 19.13
N PRO A 202 -19.50 3.27 20.29
CA PRO A 202 -18.82 3.12 21.58
C PRO A 202 -17.74 2.02 21.65
N ALA A 203 -17.83 1.03 20.76
CA ALA A 203 -16.85 -0.04 20.61
C ALA A 203 -15.61 0.36 19.80
N VAL A 204 -15.60 1.55 19.17
CA VAL A 204 -14.45 2.11 18.46
C VAL A 204 -13.71 3.04 19.41
N LYS A 205 -12.44 2.71 19.72
CA LYS A 205 -11.58 3.54 20.55
C LYS A 205 -10.68 4.38 19.67
N LEU A 206 -10.50 5.63 20.08
CA LEU A 206 -9.68 6.61 19.39
C LEU A 206 -8.59 7.11 20.32
N ALA A 207 -7.47 7.48 19.74
CA ALA A 207 -6.44 8.29 20.37
C ALA A 207 -5.98 9.38 19.41
N ARG A 208 -5.33 10.42 19.95
CA ARG A 208 -4.59 11.35 19.09
C ARG A 208 -3.34 10.64 18.56
N ALA A 209 -3.03 10.83 17.28
CA ALA A 209 -1.86 10.19 16.67
C ALA A 209 -0.56 10.49 17.45
N GLU A 210 -0.40 11.72 17.92
CA GLU A 210 0.77 12.16 18.69
C GLU A 210 0.93 11.51 20.07
N GLN A 211 -0.14 10.95 20.62
CA GLN A 211 -0.08 10.22 21.89
C GLN A 211 0.48 8.80 21.69
N LEU A 212 0.40 8.28 20.46
CA LEU A 212 0.88 6.95 20.09
C LEU A 212 2.29 7.02 19.50
N ASP A 213 2.54 8.00 18.63
CA ASP A 213 3.85 8.29 18.05
C ASP A 213 4.11 9.80 18.04
N PRO A 214 5.04 10.30 18.88
CA PRO A 214 5.42 11.71 18.89
C PRO A 214 5.99 12.24 17.56
N ASN A 215 6.42 11.36 16.66
CA ASN A 215 6.98 11.73 15.35
C ASN A 215 5.98 11.54 14.19
N THR A 216 4.69 11.36 14.50
CA THR A 216 3.65 11.15 13.47
C THR A 216 3.54 12.32 12.49
N ASP A 217 3.29 12.02 11.23
CA ASP A 217 3.02 12.99 10.16
C ASP A 217 1.58 13.54 10.20
N ILE A 218 0.68 12.90 10.94
CA ILE A 218 -0.72 13.29 11.07
C ILE A 218 -1.01 13.87 12.46
N TRP A 219 -0.16 14.79 12.91
CA TRP A 219 -0.31 15.47 14.20
C TRP A 219 -1.70 16.10 14.35
N GLY A 220 -2.34 15.87 15.49
CA GLY A 220 -3.68 16.38 15.78
C GLY A 220 -4.82 15.56 15.16
N HIS A 221 -4.54 14.51 14.39
CA HIS A 221 -5.60 13.63 13.91
C HIS A 221 -6.02 12.61 14.98
N GLN A 222 -7.31 12.25 14.97
CA GLN A 222 -7.82 11.09 15.71
C GLN A 222 -7.60 9.83 14.87
N VAL A 223 -7.08 8.78 15.50
CA VAL A 223 -6.80 7.49 14.87
C VAL A 223 -7.45 6.37 15.67
N VAL A 224 -7.87 5.32 14.99
CA VAL A 224 -8.53 4.16 15.62
C VAL A 224 -7.46 3.26 16.24
N THR A 225 -7.61 2.98 17.53
CA THR A 225 -6.68 2.13 18.29
C THR A 225 -7.25 0.74 18.55
N GLU A 226 -8.58 0.64 18.69
CA GLU A 226 -9.27 -0.60 18.98
C GLU A 226 -10.68 -0.57 18.39
N VAL A 227 -11.13 -1.72 17.90
CA VAL A 227 -12.49 -1.94 17.44
C VAL A 227 -13.02 -3.23 18.05
N GLY A 228 -13.99 -3.10 18.96
CA GLY A 228 -14.73 -4.23 19.50
C GLY A 228 -15.72 -4.83 18.49
N LEU A 229 -16.57 -5.75 18.94
CA LEU A 229 -17.67 -6.26 18.12
C LEU A 229 -18.63 -5.14 17.75
N LEU A 230 -19.05 -5.10 16.49
CA LEU A 230 -19.89 -4.05 15.93
C LEU A 230 -21.24 -4.64 15.52
N PRO A 231 -22.35 -3.92 15.75
CA PRO A 231 -23.64 -4.30 15.21
C PRO A 231 -23.59 -4.36 13.66
N PRO A 232 -24.38 -5.24 13.02
CA PRO A 232 -24.41 -5.36 11.56
C PRO A 232 -24.61 -4.03 10.83
N ALA A 233 -25.47 -3.15 11.34
CA ALA A 233 -25.72 -1.83 10.74
C ALA A 233 -24.48 -0.92 10.71
N VAL A 234 -23.60 -1.02 11.71
CA VAL A 234 -22.35 -0.23 11.75
C VAL A 234 -21.34 -0.80 10.76
N VAL A 235 -21.27 -2.14 10.66
CA VAL A 235 -20.42 -2.83 9.67
C VAL A 235 -20.85 -2.47 8.26
N GLU A 236 -22.15 -2.51 7.98
CA GLU A 236 -22.72 -2.17 6.68
C GLU A 236 -22.44 -0.70 6.31
N ALA A 237 -22.67 0.24 7.23
CA ALA A 237 -22.36 1.65 7.01
C ALA A 237 -20.87 1.88 6.70
N ALA A 238 -19.97 1.22 7.42
CA ALA A 238 -18.54 1.33 7.20
C ALA A 238 -18.11 0.77 5.83
N LEU A 239 -18.69 -0.36 5.43
CA LEU A 239 -18.48 -0.95 4.12
C LEU A 239 -19.00 -0.03 3.01
N MET A 240 -20.19 0.55 3.16
CA MET A 240 -20.76 1.47 2.18
C MET A 240 -19.92 2.73 2.02
N ASN A 241 -19.37 3.29 3.11
CA ASN A 241 -18.45 4.42 3.01
C ASN A 241 -17.17 4.05 2.24
N GLY A 242 -16.57 2.90 2.55
CA GLY A 242 -15.40 2.39 1.84
C GLY A 242 -15.68 2.11 0.36
N TRP A 243 -16.85 1.52 0.05
CA TRP A 243 -17.28 1.26 -1.31
C TRP A 243 -17.55 2.54 -2.10
N SER A 244 -18.18 3.55 -1.49
CA SER A 244 -18.40 4.86 -2.12
C SER A 244 -17.06 5.47 -2.53
N ARG A 245 -16.08 5.50 -1.60
CA ARG A 245 -14.75 6.02 -1.89
C ARG A 245 -14.02 5.23 -2.97
N ALA A 246 -14.11 3.90 -2.91
CA ALA A 246 -13.55 3.03 -3.94
C ALA A 246 -14.17 3.31 -5.32
N SER A 247 -15.49 3.53 -5.35
CA SER A 247 -16.25 3.78 -6.59
C SER A 247 -15.90 5.12 -7.23
N GLU A 248 -15.72 6.17 -6.43
CA GLU A 248 -15.21 7.46 -6.92
C GLU A 248 -13.87 7.30 -7.64
N LEU A 249 -12.89 6.69 -6.96
CA LEU A 249 -11.53 6.52 -7.51
C LEU A 249 -11.51 5.56 -8.71
N TYR A 250 -12.36 4.53 -8.71
CA TYR A 250 -12.49 3.60 -9.84
C TYR A 250 -13.09 4.30 -11.08
N ASN A 251 -14.17 5.07 -10.91
CA ASN A 251 -14.82 5.80 -12.00
C ASN A 251 -13.93 6.92 -12.57
N GLN A 252 -13.04 7.49 -11.77
CA GLN A 252 -12.03 8.44 -12.20
C GLN A 252 -10.82 7.77 -12.89
N GLY A 253 -10.75 6.44 -12.92
CA GLY A 253 -9.61 5.70 -13.49
C GLY A 253 -8.32 5.81 -12.66
N VAL A 254 -8.42 6.17 -11.37
CA VAL A 254 -7.26 6.24 -10.46
C VAL A 254 -6.83 4.83 -10.05
N ILE A 255 -7.80 3.95 -9.79
CA ILE A 255 -7.58 2.56 -9.38
C ILE A 255 -8.20 1.60 -10.38
N ALA A 256 -7.62 0.41 -10.49
CA ALA A 256 -8.16 -0.69 -11.30
C ALA A 256 -9.21 -1.53 -10.56
N GLY A 257 -9.24 -1.42 -9.22
CA GLY A 257 -10.23 -2.05 -8.37
C GLY A 257 -9.82 -2.02 -6.90
N ALA A 258 -10.78 -2.34 -6.03
CA ALA A 258 -10.59 -2.41 -4.59
C ALA A 258 -11.53 -3.42 -3.92
N ALA A 259 -11.13 -3.88 -2.74
CA ALA A 259 -11.95 -4.64 -1.82
C ALA A 259 -11.79 -4.08 -0.40
N VAL A 260 -12.90 -3.87 0.30
CA VAL A 260 -12.92 -3.37 1.68
C VAL A 260 -13.55 -4.42 2.56
N PHE A 261 -12.84 -4.80 3.62
CA PHE A 261 -13.23 -5.76 4.63
C PHE A 261 -13.48 -5.03 5.95
N VAL A 262 -14.62 -5.30 6.57
CA VAL A 262 -14.93 -4.87 7.94
C VAL A 262 -15.42 -6.11 8.68
N GLN A 263 -14.64 -6.55 9.66
CA GLN A 263 -14.85 -7.81 10.36
C GLN A 263 -14.95 -8.98 9.37
N GLN A 264 -16.07 -9.70 9.33
CA GLN A 264 -16.25 -10.88 8.46
C GLN A 264 -16.95 -10.56 7.14
N GLN A 265 -17.27 -9.29 6.88
CA GLN A 265 -17.98 -8.85 5.70
C GLN A 265 -17.07 -8.05 4.77
N LEU A 266 -17.39 -8.05 3.48
CA LEU A 266 -16.63 -7.32 2.47
C LEU A 266 -17.51 -6.76 1.36
N VAL A 267 -17.00 -5.71 0.73
CA VAL A 267 -17.51 -5.13 -0.52
C VAL A 267 -16.35 -4.97 -1.49
N MET A 268 -16.61 -5.01 -2.80
CA MET A 268 -15.57 -4.86 -3.80
C MET A 268 -16.07 -4.12 -5.04
N ILE A 269 -15.13 -3.54 -5.78
CA ILE A 269 -15.38 -2.93 -7.08
C ILE A 269 -14.16 -3.14 -8.00
N PRO A 270 -14.35 -3.53 -9.27
CA PRO A 270 -15.59 -4.07 -9.83
C PRO A 270 -15.98 -5.40 -9.15
N GLU A 271 -17.19 -5.88 -9.43
CA GLU A 271 -17.58 -7.23 -9.02
C GLU A 271 -16.57 -8.26 -9.55
N GLY A 272 -16.20 -9.23 -8.71
CA GLY A 272 -15.18 -10.23 -9.06
C GLY A 272 -13.75 -9.70 -9.08
N PHE A 273 -13.49 -8.50 -8.53
CA PHE A 273 -12.13 -7.97 -8.36
C PHE A 273 -11.20 -8.96 -7.67
N ILE A 274 -11.68 -9.62 -6.61
CA ILE A 274 -10.97 -10.67 -5.88
C ILE A 274 -11.78 -11.96 -5.87
N ILE A 275 -11.09 -13.10 -5.77
CA ILE A 275 -11.70 -14.43 -5.82
C ILE A 275 -11.38 -15.17 -4.52
N ALA A 276 -12.37 -15.83 -3.92
CA ALA A 276 -12.15 -16.71 -2.78
C ALA A 276 -11.18 -17.86 -3.13
N LEU A 277 -10.40 -18.31 -2.15
CA LEU A 277 -9.45 -19.41 -2.27
C LEU A 277 -10.09 -20.78 -2.02
#